data_AF-A0A960AXS7-F1
#
_entry.id   AF-A0A960AXS7-F1
#
_cell.length_a   1.000
_cell.length_b   1.000
_cell.length_c   1.000
_cell.angle_alpha   90.00
_cell.angle_beta   90.00
_cell.angle_gamma   90.00
#
_symmetry.space_group_name_H-M   'P 1'
#
loop_
_entity.id
_entity.type
_entity.pdbx_description
1 polymer ?
#
loop_
_entity_poly.entity_id
_entity_poly.type
_entity_poly.pdbx_seq_one_letter_code
_entity_poly.pdbx_strand_id
1 'polypeptide(L)'
;MRRTRGRSVEVESLADFDRRLASGATQLTGWHLQGLDLSDRRAELRHANVEGALFLGCRFANGDEESVRARGAVVFPAVPGVPVDTYRTRLYSADELYDTADYATSLDARAYAWSQQPADRDATLAQALHDRAMDDALTAWVDARSLVGVMGGHALLRGDRGYADAALLGHLLGRTRTVATGGGPGAMEAANLGAYLSPAPVDALTDALGLLSTVPHYRPDVSAWAAAAFAVRATWP
;
A
#
# COMPACT_ATOMS: atom_id res chain seq x y z
N MET A 1 11.15 -24.75 33.82
CA MET A 1 10.38 -24.99 32.58
C MET A 1 10.50 -23.78 31.68
N ARG A 2 11.38 -23.84 30.66
CA ARG A 2 11.52 -22.76 29.67
C ARG A 2 10.29 -22.81 28.77
N ARG A 3 9.44 -21.77 28.82
CA ARG A 3 8.35 -21.59 27.86
C ARG A 3 8.98 -21.31 26.49
N THR A 4 8.99 -22.30 25.62
CA THR A 4 9.16 -22.11 24.18
C THR A 4 8.00 -21.22 23.72
N ARG A 5 8.23 -19.91 23.58
CA ARG A 5 7.36 -19.08 22.73
C ARG A 5 7.37 -19.76 21.35
N GLY A 6 6.23 -20.26 20.91
CA GLY A 6 6.12 -20.94 19.61
C GLY A 6 6.73 -20.04 18.53
N ARG A 7 7.62 -20.59 17.72
CA ARG A 7 8.10 -19.92 16.52
C ARG A 7 6.91 -19.81 15.57
N SER A 8 6.28 -18.65 15.51
CA SER A 8 5.35 -18.33 14.45
C SER A 8 6.12 -18.30 13.12
N VAL A 9 5.50 -18.81 12.06
CA VAL A 9 6.06 -18.79 10.70
C VAL A 9 5.18 -17.89 9.85
N GLU A 10 5.69 -16.71 9.49
CA GLU A 10 4.98 -15.78 8.62
C GLU A 10 5.21 -16.14 7.15
N VAL A 11 4.13 -16.18 6.38
CA VAL A 11 4.11 -16.53 4.95
C VAL A 11 3.22 -15.54 4.21
N GLU A 12 3.86 -14.61 3.49
CA GLU A 12 3.20 -13.50 2.79
C GLU A 12 3.25 -13.64 1.25
N SER A 13 3.84 -14.72 0.74
CA SER A 13 3.86 -15.00 -0.69
C SER A 13 3.60 -16.47 -1.02
N LEU A 14 2.92 -16.70 -2.14
CA LEU A 14 2.67 -18.05 -2.66
C LEU A 14 3.97 -18.80 -2.95
N ALA A 15 4.99 -18.11 -3.46
CA ALA A 15 6.29 -18.71 -3.71
C ALA A 15 6.97 -19.19 -2.41
N ASP A 16 6.81 -18.49 -1.29
CA ASP A 16 7.33 -18.95 0.00
C ASP A 16 6.53 -20.14 0.55
N PHE A 17 5.19 -20.10 0.41
CA PHE A 17 4.32 -21.22 0.75
C PHE A 17 4.71 -22.50 -0.01
N ASP A 18 4.77 -22.42 -1.34
CA ASP A 18 5.09 -23.55 -2.22
C ASP A 18 6.49 -24.10 -1.95
N ARG A 19 7.48 -23.21 -1.75
CA ARG A 19 8.86 -23.62 -1.44
C ARG A 19 8.94 -24.41 -0.14
N ARG A 20 8.23 -23.98 0.90
CA ARG A 20 8.25 -24.67 2.20
C ARG A 20 7.57 -26.03 2.12
N LEU A 21 6.43 -26.15 1.41
CA LEU A 21 5.79 -27.43 1.18
C LEU A 21 6.69 -28.38 0.36
N ALA A 22 7.32 -27.88 -0.70
CA ALA A 22 8.27 -28.64 -1.50
C ALA A 22 9.50 -29.09 -0.69
N SER A 23 9.90 -28.34 0.33
CA SER A 23 10.96 -28.71 1.28
C SER A 23 10.53 -29.79 2.31
N GLY A 24 9.29 -30.27 2.23
CA GLY A 24 8.76 -31.35 3.08
C GLY A 24 7.95 -30.87 4.28
N ALA A 25 7.56 -29.58 4.34
CA ALA A 25 6.66 -29.11 5.39
C ALA A 25 5.28 -29.75 5.25
N THR A 26 4.87 -30.55 6.24
CA THR A 26 3.55 -31.21 6.29
C THR A 26 2.68 -30.72 7.44
N GLN A 27 3.24 -29.96 8.40
CA GLN A 27 2.51 -29.36 9.51
C GLN A 27 2.61 -27.84 9.46
N LEU A 28 1.45 -27.18 9.43
CA LEU A 28 1.32 -25.73 9.38
C LEU A 28 0.99 -25.11 10.75
N THR A 29 1.09 -25.88 11.82
CA THR A 29 0.83 -25.37 13.18
C THR A 29 1.75 -24.19 13.50
N GLY A 30 1.16 -23.05 13.87
CA GLY A 30 1.89 -21.80 14.12
C GLY A 30 2.27 -21.03 12.86
N TRP A 31 1.79 -21.42 11.67
CA TRP A 31 1.95 -20.63 10.46
C TRP A 31 0.90 -19.53 10.40
N HIS A 32 1.33 -18.33 10.03
CA HIS A 32 0.48 -17.18 9.73
C HIS A 32 0.59 -16.89 8.23
N LEU A 33 -0.45 -17.22 7.48
CA LEU A 33 -0.53 -17.00 6.04
C LEU A 33 -1.36 -15.74 5.78
N GLN A 34 -0.81 -14.78 5.04
CA GLN A 34 -1.44 -13.48 4.83
C GLN A 34 -1.56 -13.13 3.35
N GLY A 35 -2.76 -12.74 2.92
CA GLY A 35 -3.04 -12.20 1.58
C GLY A 35 -2.77 -13.18 0.42
N LEU A 36 -2.79 -14.50 0.67
CA LEU A 36 -2.46 -15.51 -0.34
C LEU A 36 -3.68 -15.92 -1.16
N ASP A 37 -3.48 -16.15 -2.46
CA ASP A 37 -4.46 -16.84 -3.31
C ASP A 37 -4.21 -18.35 -3.32
N LEU A 38 -4.90 -19.07 -2.45
CA LEU A 38 -4.76 -20.52 -2.28
C LEU A 38 -5.78 -21.31 -3.10
N SER A 39 -6.48 -20.65 -4.02
CA SER A 39 -7.53 -21.27 -4.85
C SER A 39 -6.99 -22.46 -5.66
N ASP A 40 -5.75 -22.37 -6.13
CA ASP A 40 -5.08 -23.43 -6.89
C ASP A 40 -4.22 -24.37 -6.02
N ARG A 41 -4.39 -24.33 -4.68
CA ARG A 41 -3.59 -25.12 -3.72
C ARG A 41 -4.41 -26.11 -2.89
N ARG A 42 -5.53 -26.57 -3.46
CA ARG A 42 -6.43 -27.54 -2.82
C ARG A 42 -5.71 -28.81 -2.40
N ALA A 43 -4.87 -29.37 -3.27
CA ALA A 43 -4.22 -30.66 -3.02
C ALA A 43 -3.23 -30.54 -1.84
N GLU A 44 -2.46 -29.47 -1.85
CA GLU A 44 -1.49 -29.08 -0.84
C GLU A 44 -2.16 -28.85 0.51
N LEU A 45 -3.24 -28.05 0.53
CA LEU A 45 -4.01 -27.78 1.74
C LEU A 45 -4.62 -29.07 2.31
N ARG A 46 -5.10 -29.98 1.46
CA ARG A 46 -5.66 -31.28 1.89
C ARG A 46 -4.59 -32.21 2.47
N HIS A 47 -3.38 -32.19 1.92
CA HIS A 47 -2.28 -33.04 2.36
C HIS A 47 -1.61 -32.54 3.65
N ALA A 48 -1.54 -31.22 3.83
CA ALA A 48 -0.95 -30.62 5.03
C ALA A 48 -1.89 -30.70 6.25
N ASN A 49 -1.30 -30.88 7.43
CA ASN A 49 -1.99 -30.64 8.70
C ASN A 49 -2.06 -29.13 8.95
N VAL A 50 -3.27 -28.58 8.91
CA VAL A 50 -3.56 -27.15 9.06
C VAL A 50 -3.95 -26.74 10.48
N GLU A 51 -3.97 -27.68 11.43
CA GLU A 51 -4.35 -27.42 12.81
C GLU A 51 -3.45 -26.36 13.44
N GLY A 52 -4.06 -25.29 13.97
CA GLY A 52 -3.34 -24.15 14.56
C GLY A 52 -2.64 -23.24 13.55
N ALA A 53 -2.94 -23.34 12.26
CA ALA A 53 -2.57 -22.35 11.26
C ALA A 53 -3.56 -21.16 11.28
N LEU A 54 -3.06 -19.96 11.05
CA LEU A 54 -3.84 -18.72 10.92
C LEU A 54 -3.81 -18.25 9.47
N PHE A 55 -4.99 -18.05 8.87
CA PHE A 55 -5.15 -17.51 7.52
C PHE A 55 -5.82 -16.13 7.60
N LEU A 56 -5.12 -15.11 7.13
CA LEU A 56 -5.53 -13.70 7.16
C LEU A 56 -5.73 -13.23 5.71
N GLY A 57 -6.97 -12.89 5.33
CA GLY A 57 -7.26 -12.39 3.98
C GLY A 57 -6.90 -13.34 2.83
N CYS A 58 -6.81 -14.65 3.09
CA CYS A 58 -6.50 -15.64 2.05
C CYS A 58 -7.73 -15.96 1.22
N ARG A 59 -7.55 -16.14 -0.09
CA ARG A 59 -8.59 -16.62 -1.02
C ARG A 59 -8.51 -18.14 -1.14
N PHE A 60 -9.65 -18.81 -1.09
CA PHE A 60 -9.75 -20.26 -1.18
C PHE A 60 -10.67 -20.66 -2.33
N ALA A 61 -10.46 -21.86 -2.89
CA ALA A 61 -11.44 -22.46 -3.77
C ALA A 61 -12.69 -22.89 -2.98
N ASN A 62 -13.81 -23.04 -3.68
CA ASN A 62 -15.09 -23.40 -3.08
C ASN A 62 -14.97 -24.64 -2.16
N GLY A 63 -15.41 -24.49 -0.91
CA GLY A 63 -15.38 -25.53 0.12
C GLY A 63 -14.03 -25.77 0.79
N ASP A 64 -12.93 -25.15 0.34
CA ASP A 64 -11.62 -25.32 1.01
C ASP A 64 -11.53 -24.50 2.30
N GLU A 65 -12.14 -23.32 2.36
CA GLU A 65 -12.20 -22.53 3.59
C GLU A 65 -12.89 -23.31 4.73
N GLU A 66 -14.06 -23.87 4.44
CA GLU A 66 -14.81 -24.70 5.39
C GLU A 66 -13.99 -25.92 5.82
N SER A 67 -13.29 -26.56 4.87
CA SER A 67 -12.43 -27.71 5.15
C SER A 67 -11.22 -27.36 6.02
N VAL A 68 -10.57 -26.20 5.86
CA VAL A 68 -9.44 -25.82 6.71
C VAL A 68 -9.92 -25.44 8.11
N ARG A 69 -11.05 -24.73 8.23
CA ARG A 69 -11.68 -24.40 9.52
C ARG A 69 -12.06 -25.66 10.29
N ALA A 70 -12.71 -26.62 9.63
CA ALA A 70 -13.11 -27.90 10.24
C ALA A 70 -11.91 -28.74 10.73
N ARG A 71 -10.72 -28.54 10.16
CA ARG A 71 -9.47 -29.22 10.56
C ARG A 71 -8.63 -28.42 11.56
N GLY A 72 -9.20 -27.41 12.20
CA GLY A 72 -8.57 -26.69 13.32
C GLY A 72 -7.72 -25.48 12.91
N ALA A 73 -7.80 -25.02 11.66
CA ALA A 73 -7.23 -23.73 11.27
C ALA A 73 -8.15 -22.57 11.67
N VAL A 74 -7.57 -21.42 11.98
CA VAL A 74 -8.29 -20.17 12.17
C VAL A 74 -8.22 -19.39 10.87
N VAL A 75 -9.36 -19.19 10.22
CA VAL A 75 -9.46 -18.28 9.06
C VAL A 75 -10.16 -17.00 9.53
N PHE A 76 -9.50 -15.86 9.38
CA PHE A 76 -10.09 -14.58 9.75
C PHE A 76 -10.95 -14.07 8.58
N PRO A 77 -12.23 -13.73 8.82
CA PRO A 77 -13.10 -13.27 7.75
C PRO A 77 -12.66 -11.92 7.18
N ALA A 78 -13.00 -11.67 5.91
CA ALA A 78 -12.98 -10.30 5.39
C ALA A 78 -14.04 -9.47 6.12
N VAL A 79 -13.73 -8.22 6.46
CA VAL A 79 -14.73 -7.30 7.01
C VAL A 79 -15.61 -6.81 5.86
N PRO A 80 -16.91 -7.16 5.81
CA PRO A 80 -17.77 -6.80 4.69
C PRO A 80 -18.01 -5.27 4.66
N GLY A 81 -18.20 -4.73 3.46
CA GLY A 81 -18.57 -3.31 3.28
C GLY A 81 -17.42 -2.30 3.44
N VAL A 82 -16.18 -2.76 3.54
CA VAL A 82 -14.99 -1.91 3.65
C VAL A 82 -14.30 -1.80 2.28
N PRO A 83 -13.94 -0.58 1.81
CA PRO A 83 -13.35 -0.39 0.48
C PRO A 83 -11.84 -0.71 0.42
N VAL A 84 -11.18 -0.89 1.57
CA VAL A 84 -9.75 -1.17 1.69
C VAL A 84 -9.46 -2.63 1.99
N ASP A 85 -8.29 -3.12 1.55
CA ASP A 85 -7.79 -4.45 1.88
C ASP A 85 -7.11 -4.43 3.26
N THR A 86 -7.79 -5.03 4.26
CA THR A 86 -7.33 -5.10 5.66
C THR A 86 -6.16 -6.05 5.89
N TYR A 87 -5.73 -6.82 4.88
CA TYR A 87 -4.67 -7.82 4.99
C TYR A 87 -3.54 -7.61 3.98
N ARG A 88 -3.47 -6.43 3.37
CA ARG A 88 -2.46 -6.09 2.36
C ARG A 88 -1.03 -6.26 2.91
N THR A 89 -0.10 -6.67 2.06
CA THR A 89 1.32 -6.91 2.43
C THR A 89 2.28 -5.90 1.78
N ARG A 90 1.76 -4.87 1.10
CA ARG A 90 2.53 -3.89 0.31
C ARG A 90 1.98 -2.48 0.53
N LEU A 91 2.76 -1.45 0.25
CA LEU A 91 2.27 -0.07 0.23
C LEU A 91 1.49 0.23 -1.04
N TYR A 92 0.47 1.09 -0.99
CA TYR A 92 -0.27 1.52 -2.16
C TYR A 92 0.62 2.19 -3.21
N SER A 93 0.33 1.91 -4.48
CA SER A 93 0.81 2.70 -5.61
C SER A 93 -0.22 3.74 -6.03
N ALA A 94 0.23 4.80 -6.70
CA ALA A 94 -0.67 5.79 -7.28
C ALA A 94 -1.64 5.16 -8.29
N ASP A 95 -1.20 4.18 -9.07
CA ASP A 95 -2.04 3.50 -10.07
C ASP A 95 -3.16 2.67 -9.42
N GLU A 96 -2.93 2.12 -8.22
CA GLU A 96 -3.97 1.43 -7.44
C GLU A 96 -4.95 2.40 -6.78
N LEU A 97 -4.49 3.56 -6.29
CA LEU A 97 -5.34 4.54 -5.63
C LEU A 97 -6.24 5.30 -6.61
N TYR A 98 -5.71 5.61 -7.79
CA TYR A 98 -6.43 6.24 -8.89
C TYR A 98 -6.80 5.18 -9.95
N ASP A 99 -7.45 4.10 -9.50
CA ASP A 99 -7.87 2.93 -10.30
C ASP A 99 -8.92 3.24 -11.39
N THR A 100 -9.53 4.42 -11.35
CA THR A 100 -10.56 4.86 -12.30
C THR A 100 -10.22 6.23 -12.91
N ALA A 101 -10.82 6.52 -14.08
CA ALA A 101 -10.61 7.79 -14.77
C ALA A 101 -11.23 8.99 -14.04
N ASP A 102 -12.34 8.78 -13.32
CA ASP A 102 -12.97 9.80 -12.49
C ASP A 102 -12.63 9.55 -11.02
N TYR A 103 -11.89 10.49 -10.43
CA TYR A 103 -11.45 10.44 -9.03
C TYR A 103 -12.60 10.14 -8.07
N ALA A 104 -13.81 10.67 -8.29
CA ALA A 104 -14.94 10.46 -7.39
C ALA A 104 -15.33 8.98 -7.22
N THR A 105 -14.97 8.14 -8.19
CA THR A 105 -15.22 6.69 -8.17
C THR A 105 -13.99 5.87 -7.80
N SER A 106 -12.84 6.50 -7.62
CA SER A 106 -11.55 5.83 -7.37
C SER A 106 -11.47 5.18 -5.99
N LEU A 107 -10.54 4.24 -5.81
CA LEU A 107 -10.25 3.62 -4.53
C LEU A 107 -9.94 4.65 -3.45
N ASP A 108 -9.13 5.67 -3.76
CA ASP A 108 -8.78 6.73 -2.82
C ASP A 108 -10.03 7.50 -2.35
N ALA A 109 -10.88 7.94 -3.29
CA ALA A 109 -12.10 8.66 -2.95
C ALA A 109 -13.10 7.79 -2.17
N ARG A 110 -13.24 6.50 -2.51
CA ARG A 110 -14.08 5.56 -1.77
C ARG A 110 -13.56 5.34 -0.34
N ALA A 111 -12.24 5.17 -0.19
CA ALA A 111 -11.59 5.00 1.11
C ALA A 111 -11.73 6.26 1.98
N TYR A 112 -11.49 7.44 1.39
CA TYR A 112 -11.69 8.73 2.07
C TYR A 112 -13.16 8.93 2.48
N ALA A 113 -14.11 8.68 1.58
CA ALA A 113 -15.53 8.81 1.91
C ALA A 113 -15.95 7.85 3.04
N TRP A 114 -15.38 6.64 3.09
CA TRP A 114 -15.58 5.70 4.17
C TRP A 114 -14.95 6.15 5.49
N SER A 115 -13.72 6.67 5.47
CA SER A 115 -13.03 7.15 6.69
C SER A 115 -13.71 8.36 7.34
N GLN A 116 -14.48 9.13 6.56
CA GLN A 116 -15.25 10.28 7.05
C GLN A 116 -16.58 9.89 7.71
N GLN A 117 -17.02 8.63 7.59
CA GLN A 117 -18.25 8.15 8.23
C GLN A 117 -17.98 7.80 9.70
N PRO A 118 -19.00 7.90 10.59
CA PRO A 118 -18.87 7.39 11.95
C PRO A 118 -18.55 5.89 11.93
N ALA A 119 -17.42 5.52 12.53
CA ALA A 119 -16.99 4.13 12.58
C ALA A 119 -17.82 3.36 13.63
N ASP A 120 -18.54 2.33 13.18
CA ASP A 120 -19.06 1.30 14.07
C ASP A 120 -17.92 0.34 14.51
N ARG A 121 -18.28 -0.74 15.23
CA ARG A 121 -17.28 -1.70 15.73
C ARG A 121 -16.54 -2.40 14.61
N ASP A 122 -17.24 -2.74 13.52
CA ASP A 122 -16.67 -3.50 12.40
C ASP A 122 -15.76 -2.59 11.57
N ALA A 123 -16.18 -1.34 11.32
CA ALA A 123 -15.35 -0.33 10.68
C ALA A 123 -14.10 -0.03 11.51
N THR A 124 -14.22 0.09 12.84
CA THR A 124 -13.06 0.32 13.73
C THR A 124 -12.08 -0.86 13.67
N LEU A 125 -12.59 -2.10 13.68
CA LEU A 125 -11.74 -3.28 13.55
C LEU A 125 -11.03 -3.31 12.18
N ALA A 126 -11.74 -2.97 11.10
CA ALA A 126 -11.16 -2.90 9.77
C ALA A 126 -10.07 -1.84 9.64
N GLN A 127 -10.28 -0.64 10.21
CA GLN A 127 -9.26 0.42 10.28
C GLN A 127 -8.02 -0.09 11.02
N ALA A 128 -8.19 -0.69 12.20
CA ALA A 128 -7.06 -1.19 12.98
C ALA A 128 -6.27 -2.29 12.27
N LEU A 129 -6.95 -3.20 11.56
CA LEU A 129 -6.30 -4.24 10.75
C LEU A 129 -5.54 -3.63 9.57
N HIS A 130 -6.18 -2.70 8.84
CA HIS A 130 -5.58 -2.00 7.72
C HIS A 130 -4.37 -1.15 8.13
N ASP A 131 -4.50 -0.33 9.17
CA ASP A 131 -3.41 0.51 9.69
C ASP A 131 -2.23 -0.36 10.12
N ARG A 132 -2.49 -1.48 10.79
CA ARG A 132 -1.43 -2.41 11.19
C ARG A 132 -0.72 -3.01 9.98
N ALA A 133 -1.47 -3.42 8.95
CA ALA A 133 -0.91 -3.95 7.71
C ALA A 133 -0.05 -2.89 6.99
N MET A 134 -0.49 -1.63 6.99
CA MET A 134 0.27 -0.51 6.44
C MET A 134 1.53 -0.19 7.24
N ASP A 135 1.49 -0.26 8.58
CA ASP A 135 2.65 -0.10 9.45
C ASP A 135 3.72 -1.16 9.18
N ASP A 136 3.30 -2.42 9.04
CA ASP A 136 4.21 -3.53 8.76
C ASP A 136 4.84 -3.37 7.35
N ALA A 137 4.04 -3.05 6.34
CA ALA A 137 4.52 -2.76 4.99
C ALA A 137 5.46 -1.55 4.93
N LEU A 138 5.16 -0.47 5.68
CA LEU A 138 5.98 0.72 5.76
C LEU A 138 7.30 0.43 6.46
N THR A 139 7.27 -0.31 7.57
CA THR A 139 8.47 -0.73 8.32
C THR A 139 9.42 -1.51 7.43
N ALA A 140 8.90 -2.50 6.70
CA ALA A 140 9.68 -3.27 5.73
C ALA A 140 10.22 -2.39 4.58
N TRP A 141 9.43 -1.43 4.12
CA TRP A 141 9.86 -0.51 3.05
C TRP A 141 10.97 0.44 3.50
N VAL A 142 10.96 0.94 4.74
CA VAL A 142 11.97 1.90 5.21
C VAL A 142 13.30 1.28 5.64
N ASP A 143 13.34 0.00 6.01
CA ASP A 143 14.49 -0.66 6.67
C ASP A 143 15.84 -0.44 5.95
N ALA A 144 15.86 -0.48 4.62
CA ALA A 144 17.07 -0.34 3.81
C ALA A 144 17.26 1.07 3.20
N ARG A 145 16.49 2.07 3.61
CA ARG A 145 16.44 3.41 2.96
C ARG A 145 16.97 4.52 3.86
N SER A 146 17.75 5.44 3.29
CA SER A 146 18.16 6.67 3.97
C SER A 146 17.12 7.77 3.72
N LEU A 147 16.35 8.10 4.75
CA LEU A 147 15.22 9.01 4.65
C LEU A 147 15.62 10.47 4.97
N VAL A 148 14.94 11.41 4.31
CA VAL A 148 14.92 12.83 4.67
C VAL A 148 13.48 13.32 4.69
N GLY A 149 13.05 13.85 5.83
CA GLY A 149 11.73 14.44 5.99
C GLY A 149 11.69 15.85 5.41
N VAL A 150 10.76 16.12 4.49
CA VAL A 150 10.47 17.47 3.99
C VAL A 150 9.05 17.84 4.42
N MET A 151 8.98 18.82 5.33
CA MET A 151 7.72 19.34 5.86
C MET A 151 7.41 20.67 5.18
N GLY A 152 6.13 20.91 4.87
CA GLY A 152 5.72 22.18 4.26
C GLY A 152 4.21 22.34 4.21
N GLY A 153 3.77 23.57 4.03
CA GLY A 153 2.34 23.92 3.98
C GLY A 153 1.65 23.45 2.71
N HIS A 154 0.33 23.25 2.81
CA HIS A 154 -0.54 22.84 1.71
C HIS A 154 -1.08 24.02 0.87
N ALA A 155 -0.60 25.24 1.12
CA ALA A 155 -1.15 26.48 0.54
C ALA A 155 -0.48 26.89 -0.79
N LEU A 156 0.68 26.33 -1.11
CA LEU A 156 1.38 26.63 -2.35
C LEU A 156 0.66 25.99 -3.54
N LEU A 157 0.51 26.75 -4.62
CA LEU A 157 -0.03 26.29 -5.89
C LEU A 157 1.10 25.78 -6.79
N ARG A 158 0.81 24.85 -7.71
CA ARG A 158 1.80 24.27 -8.65
C ARG A 158 2.55 25.32 -9.50
N GLY A 159 1.99 26.51 -9.67
CA GLY A 159 2.60 27.65 -10.40
C GLY A 159 3.39 28.63 -9.53
N ASP A 160 3.41 28.46 -8.21
CA ASP A 160 4.08 29.39 -7.31
C ASP A 160 5.59 29.18 -7.30
N ARG A 161 6.35 30.27 -7.10
CA ARG A 161 7.82 30.17 -6.90
C ARG A 161 8.19 29.25 -5.75
N GLY A 162 7.46 29.31 -4.63
CA GLY A 162 7.72 28.44 -3.49
C GLY A 162 7.51 26.95 -3.81
N TYR A 163 6.60 26.63 -4.73
CA TYR A 163 6.39 25.26 -5.19
C TYR A 163 7.60 24.79 -6.00
N ALA A 164 8.08 25.61 -6.95
CA ALA A 164 9.27 25.32 -7.72
C ALA A 164 10.52 25.13 -6.84
N ASP A 165 10.70 25.98 -5.82
CA ASP A 165 11.81 25.89 -4.87
C ASP A 165 11.75 24.57 -4.07
N ALA A 166 10.55 24.18 -3.60
CA ALA A 166 10.35 22.90 -2.90
C ALA A 166 10.60 21.70 -3.82
N ALA A 167 10.24 21.78 -5.10
CA ALA A 167 10.51 20.74 -6.07
C ALA A 167 12.00 20.62 -6.40
N LEU A 168 12.71 21.75 -6.52
CA LEU A 168 14.17 21.74 -6.68
C LEU A 168 14.86 21.12 -5.46
N LEU A 169 14.41 21.46 -4.25
CA LEU A 169 14.90 20.83 -3.02
C LEU A 169 14.71 19.31 -3.06
N GLY A 170 13.50 18.84 -3.42
CA GLY A 170 13.20 17.42 -3.58
C GLY A 170 14.09 16.73 -4.61
N HIS A 171 14.35 17.39 -5.74
CA HIS A 171 15.22 16.89 -6.81
C HIS A 171 16.66 16.70 -6.35
N LEU A 172 17.22 17.70 -5.66
CA LEU A 172 18.58 17.62 -5.14
C LEU A 172 18.73 16.54 -4.05
N LEU A 173 17.76 16.43 -3.14
CA LEU A 173 17.75 15.40 -2.09
C LEU A 173 17.58 13.99 -2.66
N GLY A 174 16.65 13.82 -3.61
CA GLY A 174 16.30 12.55 -4.24
C GLY A 174 17.48 11.82 -4.90
N ARG A 175 18.53 12.55 -5.29
CA ARG A 175 19.75 11.98 -5.86
C ARG A 175 20.51 11.05 -4.91
N THR A 176 20.31 11.20 -3.59
CA THR A 176 21.06 10.44 -2.57
C THR A 176 20.20 9.89 -1.44
N ARG A 177 18.99 10.40 -1.27
CA ARG A 177 18.08 10.08 -0.16
C ARG A 177 16.68 9.84 -0.66
N THR A 178 15.94 9.04 0.10
CA THR A 178 14.49 8.92 -0.07
C THR A 178 13.82 10.12 0.60
N VAL A 179 13.12 10.94 -0.18
CA VAL A 179 12.31 12.05 0.35
C VAL A 179 11.02 11.49 0.92
N ALA A 180 10.71 11.86 2.16
CA ALA A 180 9.47 11.53 2.84
C ALA A 180 8.72 12.82 3.22
N THR A 181 7.44 12.88 2.91
CA THR A 181 6.57 14.03 3.17
C THR A 181 5.26 13.58 3.83
N GLY A 182 4.43 14.53 4.26
CA GLY A 182 3.08 14.22 4.76
C GLY A 182 2.05 13.87 3.67
N GLY A 183 2.44 13.81 2.38
CA GLY A 183 1.58 13.34 1.29
C GLY A 183 0.50 14.32 0.81
N GLY A 184 0.39 15.52 1.39
CA GLY A 184 -0.58 16.53 0.97
C GLY A 184 -0.16 17.36 -0.26
N PRO A 185 -1.05 18.24 -0.77
CA PRO A 185 -0.72 19.15 -1.87
C PRO A 185 0.30 20.22 -1.47
N GLY A 186 0.74 21.03 -2.43
CA GLY A 186 1.63 22.17 -2.20
C GLY A 186 3.07 21.76 -1.99
N ALA A 187 3.72 22.23 -0.92
CA ALA A 187 5.15 22.00 -0.71
C ALA A 187 5.52 20.51 -0.61
N MET A 188 4.63 19.69 -0.03
CA MET A 188 4.83 18.24 0.11
C MET A 188 4.76 17.54 -1.25
N GLU A 189 3.74 17.84 -2.06
CA GLU A 189 3.62 17.38 -3.44
C GLU A 189 4.85 17.80 -4.27
N ALA A 190 5.26 19.07 -4.18
CA ALA A 190 6.42 19.59 -4.89
C ALA A 190 7.70 18.81 -4.56
N ALA A 191 7.97 18.57 -3.27
CA ALA A 191 9.14 17.81 -2.85
C ALA A 191 9.11 16.35 -3.36
N ASN A 192 7.93 15.71 -3.38
CA ASN A 192 7.76 14.37 -3.95
C ASN A 192 8.00 14.37 -5.47
N LEU A 193 7.49 15.36 -6.21
CA LEU A 193 7.72 15.53 -7.65
C LEU A 193 9.22 15.67 -7.94
N GLY A 194 9.90 16.56 -7.19
CA GLY A 194 11.33 16.74 -7.29
C GLY A 194 12.08 15.44 -7.11
N ALA A 195 11.78 14.71 -6.04
CA ALA A 195 12.43 13.44 -5.74
C ALA A 195 12.19 12.39 -6.83
N TYR A 196 10.97 12.33 -7.38
CA TYR A 196 10.62 11.45 -8.50
C TYR A 196 11.48 11.73 -9.73
N LEU A 197 11.67 13.01 -10.08
CA LEU A 197 12.47 13.43 -11.24
C LEU A 197 13.98 13.53 -10.95
N SER A 198 14.45 13.17 -9.75
CA SER A 198 15.87 13.24 -9.38
C SER A 198 16.84 12.46 -10.29
N PRO A 199 16.45 11.35 -10.96
CA PRO A 199 17.29 10.70 -11.96
C PRO A 199 17.44 11.51 -13.27
N ALA A 200 16.48 12.40 -13.57
CA ALA A 200 16.45 13.20 -14.78
C ALA A 200 17.22 14.53 -14.62
N PRO A 201 17.63 15.18 -15.74
CA PRO A 201 18.20 16.52 -15.72
C PRO A 201 17.24 17.54 -15.10
N VAL A 202 17.77 18.64 -14.57
CA VAL A 202 16.94 19.71 -13.96
C VAL A 202 15.96 20.34 -14.96
N ASP A 203 16.28 20.34 -16.25
CA ASP A 203 15.38 20.86 -17.29
C ASP A 203 14.07 20.05 -17.36
N ALA A 204 14.12 18.74 -17.09
CA ALA A 204 12.91 17.90 -17.01
C ALA A 204 12.00 18.33 -15.85
N LEU A 205 12.58 18.80 -14.73
CA LEU A 205 11.81 19.35 -13.63
C LEU A 205 11.14 20.67 -14.03
N THR A 206 11.84 21.54 -14.77
CA THR A 206 11.25 22.78 -15.28
C THR A 206 10.07 22.49 -16.22
N ASP A 207 10.21 21.54 -17.14
CA ASP A 207 9.15 21.13 -18.05
C ASP A 207 7.94 20.53 -17.30
N ALA A 208 8.20 19.67 -16.30
CA ALA A 208 7.15 19.08 -15.47
C ALA A 208 6.39 20.14 -14.66
N LEU A 209 7.09 21.12 -14.08
CA LEU A 209 6.46 22.25 -13.39
C LEU A 209 5.58 23.07 -14.35
N GLY A 210 6.05 23.29 -15.58
CA GLY A 210 5.26 23.92 -16.64
C GLY A 210 3.95 23.18 -16.89
N LEU A 211 4.00 21.86 -17.05
CA LEU A 211 2.82 21.03 -17.27
C LEU A 211 1.86 21.05 -16.07
N LEU A 212 2.37 20.89 -14.85
CA LEU A 212 1.55 20.89 -13.63
C LEU A 212 0.88 22.24 -13.36
N SER A 213 1.54 23.35 -13.73
CA SER A 213 1.00 24.70 -13.51
C SER A 213 -0.33 24.96 -14.24
N THR A 214 -0.65 24.17 -15.28
CA THR A 214 -1.91 24.26 -16.03
C THR A 214 -3.14 23.94 -15.17
N VAL A 215 -2.97 23.11 -14.13
CA VAL A 215 -3.99 22.78 -13.13
C VAL A 215 -3.41 23.08 -11.75
N PRO A 216 -3.44 24.35 -11.30
CA PRO A 216 -2.65 24.82 -10.16
C PRO A 216 -3.13 24.28 -8.81
N HIS A 217 -4.38 23.81 -8.74
CA HIS A 217 -5.05 23.40 -7.49
C HIS A 217 -5.97 22.20 -7.73
N TYR A 218 -6.14 21.35 -6.72
CA TYR A 218 -6.99 20.15 -6.78
C TYR A 218 -8.50 20.43 -6.77
N ARG A 219 -8.88 21.68 -6.46
CA ARG A 219 -10.27 22.17 -6.58
C ARG A 219 -10.38 23.09 -7.79
N PRO A 220 -11.53 23.06 -8.49
CA PRO A 220 -12.73 22.28 -8.18
C PRO A 220 -12.68 20.81 -8.63
N ASP A 221 -11.69 20.43 -9.44
CA ASP A 221 -11.65 19.13 -10.12
C ASP A 221 -10.36 18.36 -9.80
N VAL A 222 -10.49 17.32 -8.97
CA VAL A 222 -9.38 16.44 -8.60
C VAL A 222 -8.98 15.54 -9.75
N SER A 223 -9.92 15.14 -10.61
CA SER A 223 -9.65 14.28 -11.78
C SER A 223 -8.73 15.00 -12.76
N ALA A 224 -8.99 16.27 -13.06
CA ALA A 224 -8.09 17.09 -13.88
C ALA A 224 -6.71 17.29 -13.22
N TRP A 225 -6.68 17.53 -11.91
CA TRP A 225 -5.46 17.73 -11.14
C TRP A 225 -4.56 16.49 -11.11
N ALA A 226 -5.16 15.31 -10.94
CA ALA A 226 -4.47 14.02 -10.99
C ALA A 226 -4.02 13.69 -12.41
N ALA A 227 -4.86 13.91 -13.44
CA ALA A 227 -4.52 13.68 -14.84
C ALA A 227 -3.27 14.45 -15.27
N ALA A 228 -3.09 15.70 -14.82
CA ALA A 228 -1.87 16.47 -15.05
C ALA A 228 -0.63 15.79 -14.43
N ALA A 229 -0.74 15.23 -13.22
CA ALA A 229 0.36 14.50 -12.60
C ALA A 229 0.66 13.16 -13.30
N PHE A 230 -0.36 12.45 -13.77
CA PHE A 230 -0.17 11.23 -14.58
C PHE A 230 0.48 11.52 -15.93
N ALA A 231 0.19 12.67 -16.54
CA ALA A 231 0.86 13.11 -17.76
C ALA A 231 2.37 13.37 -17.54
N VAL A 232 2.77 13.91 -16.37
CA VAL A 232 4.19 13.98 -15.98
C VAL A 232 4.79 12.57 -15.88
N ARG A 233 4.15 11.65 -15.14
CA ARG A 233 4.63 10.26 -14.99
C ARG A 233 4.73 9.52 -16.33
N ALA A 234 3.84 9.79 -17.27
CA ALA A 234 3.88 9.19 -18.60
C ALA A 234 5.03 9.74 -19.46
N THR A 235 5.41 11.01 -19.24
CA THR A 235 6.50 11.67 -19.98
C THR A 235 7.87 11.27 -19.43
N TRP A 236 7.98 11.09 -18.11
CA TRP A 236 9.20 10.68 -17.41
C TRP A 236 8.94 9.46 -16.53
N PRO A 237 8.90 8.23 -17.09
CA PRO A 237 8.58 7.01 -16.36
C PRO A 237 9.62 6.62 -15.30
#